data_AF-A0A328VDY9-F1
#
_entry.id   AF-A0A328VDY9-F1
#
_cell.length_a   1.000
_cell.length_b   1.000
_cell.length_c   1.000
_cell.angle_alpha   90.00
_cell.angle_beta   90.00
_cell.angle_gamma   90.00
#
_symmetry.space_group_name_H-M   'P 1'
#
loop_
_entity.id
_entity.type
_entity.pdbx_description
1 polymer ?
#
loop_
_entity_poly.entity_id
_entity_poly.type
_entity_poly.pdbx_seq_one_letter_code
_entity_poly.pdbx_strand_id
1 'polypeptide(L)'
;MQLRGLIPAAITPMTPDGEVDWDAARSYLAYLARMAIGGIAINTDAGEGPLLEDAERERLVSLTKEVMGPNIPVICGLAGGNTREMLTRAARLKDAGADVFLVFPHVAFRGARALDKTILSYHRVLSEAGYNFVLFQLQEALGGCDYPEETLVALLRLDGVIAIKEASFDPVRYLRTMRIVRRTAPLVSVLSGNDNFLPESFILGGDGALVGLGAVATGLQCAFVKAVQEGNARQVEKLGQAIQEIADVLFVPPVRDYRARIKALLVALGRLPDAAVRAPLQPVSDSDLVAIHRVAAKHEALLRMYGDIASDTATAWRTMLPLIEAVVARIFPADPGELSTQDLGVADYICGLGSCLDTPWREIYRRGLQALEETSQRLMARSFLALTSEEQDIVLQHFEVTAPEMTALGAPGSFFSYLVAHVREGLFSDPHYGGNREGLGWKLLGYPNPVRGLVGWQNAQWETEGKTQ
;
A
#
# COMPACT_ATOMS: atom_id res chain seq x y z
N MET A 1 -5.24 18.47 -24.56
CA MET A 1 -4.57 17.65 -23.54
C MET A 1 -4.82 16.18 -23.90
N GLN A 2 -3.82 15.29 -23.79
CA GLN A 2 -4.00 13.84 -23.93
C GLN A 2 -3.47 13.16 -22.67
N LEU A 3 -4.22 12.21 -22.11
CA LEU A 3 -3.81 11.43 -20.95
C LEU A 3 -3.10 10.16 -21.42
N ARG A 4 -1.88 9.90 -20.96
CA ARG A 4 -1.07 8.74 -21.39
C ARG A 4 -0.24 8.20 -20.23
N GLY A 5 0.28 7.00 -20.37
CA GLY A 5 1.12 6.37 -19.36
C GLY A 5 0.36 5.95 -18.10
N LEU A 6 1.07 5.81 -16.98
CA LEU A 6 0.46 5.40 -15.72
C LEU A 6 -0.19 6.60 -15.02
N ILE A 7 -1.44 6.45 -14.62
CA ILE A 7 -2.22 7.42 -13.86
C ILE A 7 -2.70 6.71 -12.58
N PRO A 8 -1.95 6.79 -11.46
CA PRO A 8 -2.38 6.22 -10.19
C PRO A 8 -3.74 6.77 -9.75
N ALA A 9 -4.68 5.88 -9.45
CA ALA A 9 -5.86 6.22 -8.67
C ALA A 9 -5.48 6.27 -7.19
N ALA A 10 -4.98 7.42 -6.77
CA ALA A 10 -4.40 7.64 -5.45
C ALA A 10 -5.39 7.27 -4.33
N ILE A 11 -4.87 6.59 -3.31
CA ILE A 11 -5.64 6.33 -2.09
C ILE A 11 -5.78 7.61 -1.26
N THR A 12 -6.74 7.62 -0.34
CA THR A 12 -6.86 8.67 0.68
C THR A 12 -6.38 8.10 2.01
N PRO A 13 -5.23 8.52 2.55
CA PRO A 13 -4.80 8.10 3.88
C PRO A 13 -5.82 8.51 4.94
N MET A 14 -6.13 7.60 5.85
CA MET A 14 -7.09 7.82 6.93
C MET A 14 -6.40 7.55 8.27
N THR A 15 -6.86 8.24 9.31
CA THR A 15 -6.54 7.88 10.69
C THR A 15 -7.39 6.68 11.13
N PRO A 16 -7.03 5.98 12.22
CA PRO A 16 -7.83 4.89 12.77
C PRO A 16 -9.28 5.28 13.11
N ASP A 17 -9.53 6.56 13.39
CA ASP A 17 -10.87 7.09 13.69
C ASP A 17 -11.71 7.37 12.43
N GLY A 18 -11.15 7.20 11.23
CA GLY A 18 -11.84 7.38 9.95
C GLY A 18 -11.75 8.79 9.34
N GLU A 19 -11.00 9.69 9.97
CA GLU A 19 -10.71 11.03 9.45
C GLU A 19 -9.59 10.99 8.41
N VAL A 20 -9.56 11.95 7.48
CA VAL A 20 -8.44 12.05 6.52
C VAL A 20 -7.15 12.43 7.25
N ASP A 21 -6.09 11.64 7.06
CA ASP A 21 -4.76 11.97 7.54
C ASP A 21 -4.06 12.88 6.51
N TRP A 22 -4.12 14.19 6.76
CA TRP A 22 -3.61 15.22 5.84
C TRP A 22 -2.08 15.22 5.69
N ASP A 23 -1.34 14.88 6.74
CA ASP A 23 0.11 14.84 6.71
C ASP A 23 0.62 13.58 5.98
N ALA A 24 -0.03 12.43 6.22
CA ALA A 24 0.20 11.23 5.44
C ALA A 24 -0.21 11.42 3.97
N ALA A 25 -1.35 12.08 3.70
CA ALA A 25 -1.79 12.41 2.35
C ALA A 25 -0.75 13.25 1.60
N ARG A 26 -0.24 14.31 2.23
CA ARG A 26 0.82 15.16 1.66
C ARG A 26 2.08 14.34 1.36
N SER A 27 2.52 13.51 2.30
CA SER A 27 3.73 12.69 2.17
C SER A 27 3.59 11.63 1.07
N TYR A 28 2.43 10.97 1.00
CA TYR A 28 2.09 10.00 -0.03
C TYR A 28 2.01 10.63 -1.43
N LEU A 29 1.34 11.78 -1.55
CA LEU A 29 1.30 12.53 -2.81
C LEU A 29 2.70 12.98 -3.24
N ALA A 30 3.55 13.41 -2.31
CA ALA A 30 4.94 13.78 -2.62
C ALA A 30 5.78 12.58 -3.05
N TYR A 31 5.45 11.37 -2.61
CA TYR A 31 6.04 10.13 -3.14
C TYR A 31 5.61 9.90 -4.60
N LEU A 32 4.31 9.99 -4.91
CA LEU A 32 3.80 9.83 -6.27
C LEU A 32 4.33 10.91 -7.23
N ALA A 33 4.46 12.16 -6.77
CA ALA A 33 4.97 13.29 -7.56
C ALA A 33 6.42 13.10 -8.04
N ARG A 34 7.20 12.22 -7.39
CA ARG A 34 8.57 11.87 -7.80
C ARG A 34 8.62 10.79 -8.88
N MET A 35 7.48 10.15 -9.18
CA MET A 35 7.40 9.09 -10.18
C MET A 35 7.09 9.64 -11.56
N ALA A 36 7.46 8.88 -12.60
CA ALA A 36 7.20 9.22 -14.00
C ALA A 36 5.74 8.90 -14.39
N ILE A 37 4.78 9.50 -13.68
CA ILE A 37 3.35 9.35 -13.92
C ILE A 37 2.85 10.35 -14.97
N GLY A 38 1.83 9.96 -15.74
CA GLY A 38 1.22 10.83 -16.76
C GLY A 38 0.05 11.69 -16.25
N GLY A 39 -0.30 11.53 -14.99
CA GLY A 39 -1.40 12.21 -14.30
C GLY A 39 -1.64 11.55 -12.95
N ILE A 40 -2.51 12.13 -12.14
CA ILE A 40 -2.96 11.52 -10.88
C ILE A 40 -4.48 11.58 -10.80
N ALA A 41 -5.10 10.48 -10.40
CA ALA A 41 -6.54 10.42 -10.21
C ALA A 41 -6.89 10.40 -8.71
N ILE A 42 -7.70 11.35 -8.27
CA ILE A 42 -8.13 11.51 -6.87
C ILE A 42 -9.66 11.52 -6.79
N ASN A 43 -10.20 11.36 -5.58
CA ASN A 43 -11.65 11.22 -5.35
C ASN A 43 -12.27 10.09 -6.19
N THR A 44 -11.47 9.09 -6.56
CA THR A 44 -11.94 7.89 -7.27
C THR A 44 -12.34 6.82 -6.26
N ASP A 45 -12.87 5.70 -6.75
CA ASP A 45 -13.26 4.58 -5.90
C ASP A 45 -12.08 4.08 -5.05
N ALA A 46 -10.87 4.00 -5.60
CA ALA A 46 -9.67 3.55 -4.90
C ALA A 46 -9.32 4.45 -3.70
N GLY A 47 -9.53 5.76 -3.84
CA GLY A 47 -9.34 6.77 -2.80
C GLY A 47 -10.55 6.98 -1.90
N GLU A 48 -11.50 6.04 -1.86
CA GLU A 48 -12.71 6.14 -1.04
C GLU A 48 -13.56 7.38 -1.37
N GLY A 49 -13.45 7.90 -2.59
CA GLY A 49 -14.11 9.13 -3.03
C GLY A 49 -15.62 9.21 -2.76
N PRO A 50 -16.40 8.12 -2.93
CA PRO A 50 -17.82 8.09 -2.56
C PRO A 50 -18.09 8.26 -1.05
N LEU A 51 -17.13 7.96 -0.19
CA LEU A 51 -17.24 8.04 1.29
C LEU A 51 -16.74 9.36 1.86
N LEU A 52 -16.18 10.24 1.02
CA LEU A 52 -15.70 11.56 1.44
C LEU A 52 -16.84 12.56 1.60
N GLU A 53 -16.63 13.58 2.41
CA GLU A 53 -17.43 14.78 2.43
C GLU A 53 -17.01 15.73 1.30
N ASP A 54 -17.90 16.66 0.92
CA ASP A 54 -17.58 17.60 -0.17
C ASP A 54 -16.37 18.49 0.16
N ALA A 55 -16.23 18.93 1.41
CA ALA A 55 -15.09 19.73 1.85
C ALA A 55 -13.77 18.94 1.77
N GLU A 56 -13.78 17.66 2.14
CA GLU A 56 -12.61 16.78 2.04
C GLU A 56 -12.21 16.57 0.58
N ARG A 57 -13.19 16.35 -0.31
CA ARG A 57 -12.95 16.20 -1.75
C ARG A 57 -12.24 17.42 -2.32
N GLU A 58 -12.72 18.63 -2.01
CA GLU A 58 -12.09 19.87 -2.46
C GLU A 58 -10.69 20.04 -1.88
N ARG A 59 -10.53 19.77 -0.57
CA ARG A 59 -9.25 19.91 0.10
C ARG A 59 -8.20 18.94 -0.47
N LEU A 60 -8.58 17.70 -0.77
CA LEU A 60 -7.71 16.73 -1.45
C LEU A 60 -7.31 17.21 -2.85
N VAL A 61 -8.23 17.80 -3.61
CA VAL A 61 -7.91 18.38 -4.93
C VAL A 61 -6.89 19.50 -4.81
N SER A 62 -7.12 20.45 -3.90
CA SER A 62 -6.20 21.57 -3.71
C SER A 62 -4.83 21.10 -3.21
N LEU A 63 -4.79 20.18 -2.25
CA LEU A 63 -3.53 19.59 -1.77
C LEU A 63 -2.78 18.85 -2.88
N THR A 64 -3.50 18.08 -3.69
CA THR A 64 -2.91 17.36 -4.83
C THR A 64 -2.33 18.33 -5.84
N LYS A 65 -3.05 19.40 -6.18
CA LYS A 65 -2.57 20.40 -7.13
C LYS A 65 -1.34 21.14 -6.59
N GLU A 66 -1.32 21.46 -5.31
CA GLU A 66 -0.17 22.05 -4.61
C GLU A 66 1.08 21.17 -4.73
N VAL A 67 0.95 19.87 -4.42
CA VAL A 67 2.08 18.93 -4.38
C VAL A 67 2.56 18.53 -5.79
N MET A 68 1.64 18.34 -6.73
CA MET A 68 1.95 17.90 -8.10
C MET A 68 2.48 19.03 -9.00
N GLY A 69 2.14 20.27 -8.66
CA GLY A 69 2.45 21.43 -9.48
C GLY A 69 1.64 21.50 -10.79
N PRO A 70 2.04 22.36 -11.73
CA PRO A 70 1.23 22.67 -12.90
C PRO A 70 1.31 21.60 -14.02
N ASN A 71 2.32 20.73 -14.00
CA ASN A 71 2.65 19.87 -15.15
C ASN A 71 1.96 18.50 -15.14
N ILE A 72 1.58 18.00 -13.96
CA ILE A 72 0.89 16.72 -13.82
C ILE A 72 -0.61 17.00 -13.73
N PRO A 73 -1.43 16.50 -14.67
CA PRO A 73 -2.86 16.74 -14.64
C PRO A 73 -3.50 16.03 -13.44
N VAL A 74 -4.42 16.74 -12.76
CA VAL A 74 -5.24 16.22 -11.67
C VAL A 74 -6.60 15.79 -12.24
N ILE A 75 -6.82 14.48 -12.30
CA ILE A 75 -8.09 13.87 -12.71
C ILE A 75 -8.93 13.65 -11.44
N CYS A 76 -10.10 14.25 -11.36
CA CYS A 76 -10.98 14.11 -10.20
C CYS A 76 -12.17 13.23 -10.53
N GLY A 77 -12.47 12.25 -9.66
CA GLY A 77 -13.73 11.53 -9.70
C GLY A 77 -14.92 12.48 -9.57
N LEU A 78 -15.89 12.33 -10.46
CA LEU A 78 -17.10 13.15 -10.49
C LEU A 78 -18.33 12.26 -10.62
N ALA A 79 -19.26 12.43 -9.69
CA ALA A 79 -20.60 11.87 -9.74
C ALA A 79 -21.61 12.95 -9.31
N GLY A 80 -22.87 12.82 -9.68
CA GLY A 80 -23.97 13.59 -9.13
C GLY A 80 -25.28 12.82 -9.29
N GLY A 81 -26.19 12.93 -8.33
CA GLY A 81 -27.50 12.26 -8.41
C GLY A 81 -28.40 12.84 -9.51
N ASN A 82 -28.07 14.02 -10.03
CA ASN A 82 -28.67 14.64 -11.19
C ASN A 82 -27.66 15.60 -11.86
N THR A 83 -27.99 16.09 -13.06
CA THR A 83 -27.09 16.95 -13.85
C THR A 83 -26.78 18.30 -13.19
N ARG A 84 -27.73 18.88 -12.44
CA ARG A 84 -27.50 20.15 -11.73
C ARG A 84 -26.51 19.97 -10.57
N GLU A 85 -26.68 18.92 -9.78
CA GLU A 85 -25.74 18.57 -8.72
C GLU A 85 -24.35 18.27 -9.30
N MET A 86 -24.28 17.49 -10.38
CA MET A 86 -23.02 17.18 -11.06
C MET A 86 -22.28 18.45 -11.51
N LEU A 87 -22.97 19.41 -12.13
CA LEU A 87 -22.37 20.67 -12.55
C LEU A 87 -21.92 21.54 -11.37
N THR A 88 -22.70 21.55 -10.28
CA THR A 88 -22.34 22.29 -9.06
C THR A 88 -21.06 21.71 -8.44
N ARG A 89 -20.98 20.38 -8.34
CA ARG A 89 -19.79 19.68 -7.84
C ARG A 89 -18.59 19.87 -8.78
N ALA A 90 -18.80 19.80 -10.09
CA ALA A 90 -17.74 20.05 -11.08
C ALA A 90 -17.15 21.46 -10.93
N ALA A 91 -17.98 22.49 -10.76
CA ALA A 91 -17.50 23.86 -10.56
C ALA A 91 -16.61 23.99 -9.30
N ARG A 92 -17.08 23.46 -8.15
CA ARG A 92 -16.31 23.48 -6.89
C ARG A 92 -14.97 22.76 -7.01
N LEU A 93 -14.96 21.58 -7.63
CA LEU A 93 -13.72 20.81 -7.84
C LEU A 93 -12.80 21.47 -8.86
N LYS A 94 -13.36 22.17 -9.86
CA LYS A 94 -12.58 22.96 -10.83
C LYS A 94 -11.86 24.10 -10.12
N ASP A 95 -12.57 24.85 -9.29
CA ASP A 95 -12.02 25.95 -8.50
C ASP A 95 -10.96 25.45 -7.51
N ALA A 96 -11.14 24.25 -6.95
CA ALA A 96 -10.16 23.60 -6.08
C ALA A 96 -8.87 23.16 -6.80
N GLY A 97 -8.88 23.05 -8.14
CA GLY A 97 -7.70 22.76 -8.95
C GLY A 97 -7.79 21.53 -9.87
N ALA A 98 -8.96 20.91 -10.05
CA ALA A 98 -9.12 19.78 -10.95
C ALA A 98 -8.91 20.19 -12.42
N ASP A 99 -8.17 19.39 -13.17
CA ASP A 99 -7.91 19.62 -14.60
C ASP A 99 -8.92 18.87 -15.49
N VAL A 100 -9.33 17.68 -15.06
CA VAL A 100 -10.17 16.73 -15.80
C VAL A 100 -11.12 16.01 -14.85
N PHE A 101 -12.33 15.68 -15.29
CA PHE A 101 -13.26 14.85 -14.52
C PHE A 101 -13.32 13.40 -15.02
N LEU A 102 -13.17 12.43 -14.13
CA LEU A 102 -13.54 11.03 -14.38
C LEU A 102 -15.00 10.85 -14.02
N VAL A 103 -15.86 10.69 -15.04
CA VAL A 103 -17.32 10.65 -14.84
C VAL A 103 -17.75 9.26 -14.39
N PHE A 104 -18.17 9.11 -13.14
CA PHE A 104 -18.64 7.84 -12.63
C PHE A 104 -19.99 7.44 -13.24
N PRO A 105 -20.22 6.13 -13.50
CA PRO A 105 -21.51 5.63 -13.91
C PRO A 105 -22.61 6.02 -12.93
N HIS A 106 -23.75 6.46 -13.46
CA HIS A 106 -24.94 6.77 -12.68
C HIS A 106 -25.84 5.55 -12.57
N VAL A 107 -26.57 5.39 -11.46
CA VAL A 107 -27.51 4.26 -11.25
C VAL A 107 -28.57 4.15 -12.34
N ALA A 108 -28.94 5.28 -12.96
CA ALA A 108 -29.88 5.35 -14.08
C ALA A 108 -29.34 4.77 -15.40
N PHE A 109 -28.06 4.39 -15.47
CA PHE A 109 -27.46 3.77 -16.65
C PHE A 109 -27.70 2.25 -16.69
N ARG A 110 -28.23 1.65 -15.63
CA ARG A 110 -28.49 0.20 -15.59
C ARG A 110 -29.52 -0.20 -16.63
N GLY A 111 -29.26 -1.32 -17.32
CA GLY A 111 -30.13 -1.81 -18.40
C GLY A 111 -30.06 -0.96 -19.66
N ALA A 112 -28.91 -0.31 -19.91
CA ALA A 112 -28.67 0.55 -21.06
C ALA A 112 -29.04 -0.14 -22.39
N ARG A 113 -29.63 0.64 -23.31
CA ARG A 113 -30.03 0.20 -24.65
C ARG A 113 -29.11 0.81 -25.71
N ALA A 114 -29.13 0.27 -26.94
CA ALA A 114 -28.21 0.63 -28.04
C ALA A 114 -27.84 2.13 -28.12
N LEU A 115 -28.82 3.03 -28.28
CA LEU A 115 -28.62 4.48 -28.09
C LEU A 115 -29.32 4.96 -26.83
N ASP A 116 -28.59 4.99 -25.72
CA ASP A 116 -29.10 5.46 -24.45
C ASP A 116 -28.99 6.99 -24.32
N LYS A 117 -30.11 7.68 -24.53
CA LYS A 117 -30.20 9.13 -24.40
C LYS A 117 -29.94 9.61 -22.97
N THR A 118 -30.14 8.77 -21.96
CA THR A 118 -29.87 9.11 -20.55
C THR A 118 -28.37 9.23 -20.35
N ILE A 119 -27.59 8.25 -20.81
CA ILE A 119 -26.13 8.29 -20.73
C ILE A 119 -25.59 9.49 -21.50
N LEU A 120 -26.06 9.70 -22.73
CA LEU A 120 -25.60 10.79 -23.58
C LEU A 120 -25.91 12.18 -22.98
N SER A 121 -27.14 12.40 -22.49
CA SER A 121 -27.52 13.68 -21.89
C SER A 121 -26.79 13.96 -20.57
N TYR A 122 -26.53 12.93 -19.76
CA TYR A 122 -25.76 13.08 -18.53
C TYR A 122 -24.33 13.55 -18.80
N HIS A 123 -23.67 13.05 -19.85
CA HIS A 123 -22.31 13.50 -20.21
C HIS A 123 -22.33 14.85 -20.96
N ARG A 124 -23.34 15.11 -21.78
CA ARG A 124 -23.43 16.32 -22.62
C ARG A 124 -23.37 17.61 -21.79
N VAL A 125 -23.94 17.64 -20.59
CA VAL A 125 -23.91 18.86 -19.78
C VAL A 125 -22.49 19.29 -19.39
N LEU A 126 -21.53 18.35 -19.27
CA LEU A 126 -20.12 18.69 -19.01
C LEU A 126 -19.45 19.27 -20.27
N SER A 127 -19.80 18.72 -21.43
CA SER A 127 -19.36 19.23 -22.74
C SER A 127 -19.84 20.67 -22.96
N GLU A 128 -21.13 20.94 -22.72
CA GLU A 128 -21.74 22.27 -22.84
C GLU A 128 -21.17 23.27 -21.81
N ALA A 129 -20.75 22.79 -20.63
CA ALA A 129 -20.07 23.60 -19.62
C ALA A 129 -18.57 23.83 -19.90
N GLY A 130 -18.01 23.24 -20.97
CA GLY A 130 -16.62 23.43 -21.36
C GLY A 130 -15.60 22.67 -20.51
N TYR A 131 -16.00 21.59 -19.84
CA TYR A 131 -15.08 20.76 -19.05
C TYR A 131 -14.40 19.66 -19.88
N ASN A 132 -13.17 19.31 -19.52
CA ASN A 132 -12.53 18.09 -20.00
C ASN A 132 -12.93 16.91 -19.12
N PHE A 133 -13.25 15.77 -19.73
CA PHE A 133 -13.68 14.60 -18.98
C PHE A 133 -13.28 13.27 -19.64
N VAL A 134 -13.24 12.25 -18.78
CA VAL A 134 -12.95 10.85 -19.11
C VAL A 134 -14.25 10.07 -18.98
N LEU A 135 -14.63 9.40 -20.08
CA LEU A 135 -15.72 8.42 -20.06
C LEU A 135 -15.31 7.22 -19.22
N PHE A 136 -16.21 6.65 -18.41
CA PHE A 136 -15.88 5.51 -17.58
C PHE A 136 -16.80 4.32 -17.87
N GLN A 137 -16.26 3.36 -18.60
CA GLN A 137 -16.89 2.06 -18.78
C GLN A 137 -16.44 1.14 -17.65
N LEU A 138 -17.39 0.61 -16.88
CA LEU A 138 -17.12 -0.18 -15.68
C LEU A 138 -18.08 -1.37 -15.65
N GLN A 139 -17.58 -2.55 -15.31
CA GLN A 139 -18.42 -3.74 -15.17
C GLN A 139 -19.58 -3.56 -14.16
N GLU A 140 -20.72 -4.18 -14.44
CA GLU A 140 -21.93 -4.07 -13.63
C GLU A 140 -21.74 -4.55 -12.18
N ALA A 141 -20.86 -5.54 -11.95
CA ALA A 141 -20.55 -6.07 -10.63
C ALA A 141 -19.97 -5.01 -9.67
N LEU A 142 -19.39 -3.93 -10.22
CA LEU A 142 -18.88 -2.78 -9.46
C LEU A 142 -19.81 -1.56 -9.57
N GLY A 143 -21.08 -1.78 -9.93
CA GLY A 143 -22.08 -0.73 -10.07
C GLY A 143 -21.97 0.09 -11.36
N GLY A 144 -21.16 -0.36 -12.31
CA GLY A 144 -20.94 0.31 -13.59
C GLY A 144 -21.97 -0.02 -14.66
N CYS A 145 -21.67 0.43 -15.89
CA CYS A 145 -22.38 0.03 -17.09
C CYS A 145 -21.39 -0.08 -18.26
N ASP A 146 -21.64 -1.02 -19.16
CA ASP A 146 -21.02 -1.04 -20.49
C ASP A 146 -21.75 -0.05 -21.40
N TYR A 147 -21.00 0.73 -22.20
CA TYR A 147 -21.62 1.57 -23.20
C TYR A 147 -21.89 0.76 -24.46
N PRO A 148 -23.15 0.67 -24.92
CA PRO A 148 -23.42 0.09 -26.24
C PRO A 148 -22.72 0.90 -27.33
N GLU A 149 -22.35 0.27 -28.44
CA GLU A 149 -21.47 0.87 -29.46
C GLU A 149 -22.03 2.18 -30.01
N GLU A 150 -23.33 2.27 -30.30
CA GLU A 150 -23.96 3.50 -30.79
C GLU A 150 -23.89 4.63 -29.75
N THR A 151 -24.06 4.30 -28.47
CA THR A 151 -23.92 5.25 -27.36
C THR A 151 -22.47 5.71 -27.21
N LEU A 152 -21.50 4.79 -27.23
CA LEU A 152 -20.08 5.11 -27.14
C LEU A 152 -19.63 6.02 -28.30
N VAL A 153 -20.05 5.72 -29.54
CA VAL A 153 -19.75 6.57 -30.70
C VAL A 153 -20.33 7.99 -30.53
N ALA A 154 -21.55 8.11 -29.98
CA ALA A 154 -22.14 9.41 -29.71
C ALA A 154 -21.40 10.18 -28.60
N LEU A 155 -20.99 9.48 -27.53
CA LEU A 155 -20.21 10.08 -26.44
C LEU A 155 -18.84 10.56 -26.91
N LEU A 156 -18.12 9.77 -27.71
CA LEU A 156 -16.80 10.11 -28.24
C LEU A 156 -16.78 11.36 -29.14
N ARG A 157 -17.94 11.81 -29.60
CA ARG A 157 -18.10 13.03 -30.41
C ARG A 157 -18.44 14.28 -29.59
N LEU A 158 -18.61 14.15 -28.28
CA LEU A 158 -18.79 15.30 -27.41
C LEU A 158 -17.47 16.06 -27.24
N ASP A 159 -17.52 17.38 -27.31
CA ASP A 159 -16.38 18.23 -26.98
C ASP A 159 -15.97 18.02 -25.51
N GLY A 160 -14.67 18.03 -25.24
CA GLY A 160 -14.13 17.82 -23.90
C GLY A 160 -13.90 16.35 -23.53
N VAL A 161 -14.36 15.36 -24.31
CA VAL A 161 -13.96 13.97 -24.11
C VAL A 161 -12.51 13.79 -24.53
N ILE A 162 -11.63 13.50 -23.57
CA ILE A 162 -10.18 13.34 -23.82
C ILE A 162 -9.67 11.92 -23.60
N ALA A 163 -10.42 11.09 -22.88
CA ALA A 163 -10.09 9.69 -22.69
C ALA A 163 -11.35 8.84 -22.41
N ILE A 164 -11.21 7.53 -22.55
CA ILE A 164 -12.08 6.53 -21.94
C ILE A 164 -11.25 5.68 -20.98
N LYS A 165 -11.75 5.51 -19.75
CA LYS A 165 -11.31 4.47 -18.82
C LYS A 165 -12.14 3.22 -19.09
N GLU A 166 -11.50 2.17 -19.57
CA GLU A 166 -12.12 0.89 -19.91
C GLU A 166 -11.84 -0.12 -18.78
N ALA A 167 -12.86 -0.46 -17.99
CA ALA A 167 -12.76 -1.35 -16.83
C ALA A 167 -13.84 -2.46 -16.87
N SER A 168 -14.01 -3.11 -18.02
CA SER A 168 -14.92 -4.25 -18.17
C SER A 168 -14.33 -5.57 -17.66
N PHE A 169 -13.03 -5.61 -17.36
CA PHE A 169 -12.25 -6.78 -16.95
C PHE A 169 -12.35 -7.94 -17.95
N ASP A 170 -12.51 -7.60 -19.23
CA ASP A 170 -12.58 -8.54 -20.34
C ASP A 170 -11.67 -8.06 -21.48
N PRO A 171 -10.64 -8.85 -21.87
CA PRO A 171 -9.68 -8.43 -22.88
C PRO A 171 -10.29 -8.27 -24.28
N VAL A 172 -11.33 -9.04 -24.61
CA VAL A 172 -12.01 -8.94 -25.91
C VAL A 172 -12.82 -7.66 -25.98
N ARG A 173 -13.52 -7.31 -24.90
CA ARG A 173 -14.25 -6.04 -24.78
C ARG A 173 -13.31 -4.83 -24.76
N TYR A 174 -12.18 -4.93 -24.08
CA TYR A 174 -11.14 -3.91 -24.11
C TYR A 174 -10.67 -3.64 -25.55
N LEU A 175 -10.31 -4.68 -26.30
CA LEU A 175 -9.90 -4.56 -27.70
C LEU A 175 -11.02 -4.02 -28.61
N ARG A 176 -12.27 -4.42 -28.37
CA ARG A 176 -13.43 -3.89 -29.11
C ARG A 176 -13.59 -2.39 -28.87
N THR A 177 -13.57 -1.96 -27.60
CA THR A 177 -13.66 -0.55 -27.21
C THR A 177 -12.53 0.25 -27.86
N MET A 178 -11.30 -0.26 -27.78
CA MET A 178 -10.15 0.37 -28.41
C MET A 178 -10.34 0.56 -29.92
N ARG A 179 -10.81 -0.47 -30.66
CA ARG A 179 -11.09 -0.35 -32.11
C ARG A 179 -12.16 0.70 -32.42
N ILE A 180 -13.21 0.78 -31.61
CA ILE A 180 -14.27 1.80 -31.77
C ILE A 180 -13.66 3.19 -31.58
N VAL A 181 -12.91 3.41 -30.50
CA VAL A 181 -12.28 4.70 -30.19
C VAL A 181 -11.32 5.12 -31.30
N ARG A 182 -10.42 4.23 -31.75
CA ARG A 182 -9.46 4.54 -32.82
C ARG A 182 -10.14 4.93 -34.14
N ARG A 183 -11.27 4.30 -34.48
CA ARG A 183 -12.04 4.61 -35.70
C ARG A 183 -12.84 5.91 -35.58
N THR A 184 -13.37 6.21 -34.39
CA THR A 184 -14.32 7.31 -34.19
C THR A 184 -13.66 8.61 -33.72
N ALA A 185 -12.69 8.53 -32.82
CA ALA A 185 -12.04 9.66 -32.18
C ALA A 185 -10.57 9.32 -31.86
N PRO A 186 -9.67 9.27 -32.85
CA PRO A 186 -8.29 8.77 -32.69
C PRO A 186 -7.42 9.58 -31.71
N LEU A 187 -7.84 10.79 -31.34
CA LEU A 187 -7.15 11.64 -30.35
C LEU A 187 -7.59 11.38 -28.91
N VAL A 188 -8.66 10.61 -28.70
CA VAL A 188 -9.15 10.21 -27.37
C VAL A 188 -8.32 9.03 -26.89
N SER A 189 -7.75 9.16 -25.69
CA SER A 189 -6.94 8.09 -25.10
C SER A 189 -7.78 6.91 -24.63
N VAL A 190 -7.27 5.70 -24.80
CA VAL A 190 -7.81 4.48 -24.20
C VAL A 190 -6.95 4.12 -23.00
N LEU A 191 -7.53 4.31 -21.81
CA LEU A 191 -6.88 4.03 -20.53
C LEU A 191 -7.44 2.73 -19.97
N SER A 192 -6.58 1.76 -19.67
CA SER A 192 -7.00 0.58 -18.93
C SER A 192 -7.45 0.97 -17.53
N GLY A 193 -8.59 0.45 -17.09
CA GLY A 193 -9.04 0.43 -15.71
C GLY A 193 -9.05 -0.99 -15.13
N ASN A 194 -8.41 -1.95 -15.81
CA ASN A 194 -8.37 -3.35 -15.46
C ASN A 194 -7.05 -3.64 -14.71
N ASP A 195 -7.07 -3.61 -13.38
CA ASP A 195 -5.86 -3.75 -12.54
C ASP A 195 -5.08 -5.06 -12.79
N ASN A 196 -5.77 -6.19 -12.93
CA ASN A 196 -5.17 -7.52 -13.18
C ASN A 196 -4.84 -7.79 -14.66
N PHE A 197 -4.94 -6.77 -15.50
CA PHE A 197 -4.64 -6.82 -16.94
C PHE A 197 -3.76 -5.62 -17.33
N LEU A 198 -3.07 -5.03 -16.35
CA LEU A 198 -2.26 -3.85 -16.56
C LEU A 198 -1.16 -4.13 -17.59
N PRO A 199 -0.30 -5.17 -17.44
CA PRO A 199 0.79 -5.41 -18.38
C PRO A 199 0.30 -5.64 -19.81
N GLU A 200 -0.70 -6.50 -19.98
CA GLU A 200 -1.26 -6.86 -21.28
C GLU A 200 -1.91 -5.65 -21.96
N SER A 201 -2.58 -4.78 -21.21
CA SER A 201 -3.22 -3.59 -21.78
C SER A 201 -2.24 -2.66 -22.49
N PHE A 202 -1.01 -2.53 -21.97
CA PHE A 202 0.06 -1.77 -22.61
C PHE A 202 0.65 -2.50 -23.82
N ILE A 203 0.89 -3.81 -23.71
CA ILE A 203 1.39 -4.63 -24.83
C ILE A 203 0.42 -4.59 -26.02
N LEU A 204 -0.89 -4.58 -25.76
CA LEU A 204 -1.93 -4.51 -26.79
C LEU A 204 -2.13 -3.10 -27.39
N GLY A 205 -1.36 -2.09 -26.97
CA GLY A 205 -1.39 -0.74 -27.54
C GLY A 205 -2.36 0.24 -26.86
N GLY A 206 -2.71 0.00 -25.59
CA GLY A 206 -3.36 1.00 -24.74
C GLY A 206 -2.49 2.25 -24.59
N ASP A 207 -3.13 3.43 -24.48
CA ASP A 207 -2.40 4.70 -24.34
C ASP A 207 -1.87 4.92 -22.92
N GLY A 208 -2.46 4.24 -21.95
CA GLY A 208 -2.15 4.38 -20.54
C GLY A 208 -3.06 3.52 -19.67
N ALA A 209 -2.98 3.76 -18.37
CA ALA A 209 -3.84 3.10 -17.39
C ALA A 209 -4.20 4.05 -16.26
N LEU A 210 -5.48 4.09 -15.90
CA LEU A 210 -6.00 4.79 -14.73
C LEU A 210 -6.55 3.74 -13.76
N VAL A 211 -5.69 3.27 -12.86
CA VAL A 211 -5.87 2.02 -12.09
C VAL A 211 -5.59 2.22 -10.61
N GLY A 212 -6.27 1.43 -9.78
CA GLY A 212 -6.02 1.37 -8.33
C GLY A 212 -4.65 0.82 -8.02
N LEU A 213 -4.21 -0.22 -8.74
CA LEU A 213 -2.89 -0.82 -8.60
C LEU A 213 -1.77 0.22 -8.77
N GLY A 214 -1.96 1.22 -9.62
CA GLY A 214 -1.01 2.32 -9.82
C GLY A 214 -0.70 3.11 -8.55
N ALA A 215 -1.57 3.07 -7.53
CA ALA A 215 -1.42 3.77 -6.26
C ALA A 215 -0.28 3.23 -5.38
N VAL A 216 0.22 2.03 -5.66
CA VAL A 216 1.29 1.33 -4.91
C VAL A 216 2.25 0.65 -5.88
N ALA A 217 3.52 0.44 -5.51
CA ALA A 217 4.53 -0.04 -6.43
C ALA A 217 4.56 0.79 -7.75
N THR A 218 4.41 2.11 -7.60
CA THR A 218 4.20 3.04 -8.71
C THR A 218 5.47 3.19 -9.54
N GLY A 219 6.62 3.25 -8.88
CA GLY A 219 7.93 3.31 -9.54
C GLY A 219 8.17 2.08 -10.40
N LEU A 220 7.92 0.89 -9.87
CA LEU A 220 7.97 -0.38 -10.60
C LEU A 220 7.08 -0.35 -11.86
N GLN A 221 5.84 0.12 -11.74
CA GLN A 221 4.90 0.23 -12.86
C GLN A 221 5.33 1.28 -13.89
N CYS A 222 5.84 2.44 -13.46
CA CYS A 222 6.42 3.44 -14.36
C CYS A 222 7.61 2.87 -15.16
N ALA A 223 8.47 2.07 -14.51
CA ALA A 223 9.57 1.39 -15.18
C ALA A 223 9.09 0.37 -16.21
N PHE A 224 8.02 -0.37 -15.91
CA PHE A 224 7.37 -1.26 -16.88
C PHE A 224 6.84 -0.49 -18.09
N VAL A 225 6.09 0.60 -17.87
CA VAL A 225 5.56 1.44 -18.98
C VAL A 225 6.69 1.95 -19.86
N LYS A 226 7.80 2.40 -19.27
CA LYS A 226 9.00 2.82 -20.01
C LYS A 226 9.60 1.66 -20.81
N ALA A 227 9.71 0.47 -20.22
CA ALA A 227 10.22 -0.71 -20.92
C ALA A 227 9.35 -1.11 -22.14
N VAL A 228 8.02 -0.97 -22.05
CA VAL A 228 7.11 -1.16 -23.18
C VAL A 228 7.39 -0.12 -24.28
N GLN A 229 7.51 1.15 -23.91
CA GLN A 229 7.81 2.24 -24.85
C GLN A 229 9.15 2.06 -25.58
N GLU A 230 10.15 1.52 -24.88
CA GLU A 230 11.48 1.23 -25.43
C GLU A 230 11.57 -0.11 -26.18
N GLY A 231 10.50 -0.92 -26.18
CA GLY A 231 10.50 -2.24 -26.80
C GLY A 231 11.41 -3.26 -26.10
N ASN A 232 11.72 -3.05 -24.82
CA ASN A 232 12.62 -3.92 -24.05
C ASN A 232 11.88 -5.16 -23.54
N ALA A 233 11.70 -6.15 -24.41
CA ALA A 233 10.91 -7.36 -24.12
C ALA A 233 11.30 -8.08 -22.81
N ARG A 234 12.61 -8.15 -22.50
CA ARG A 234 13.08 -8.79 -21.26
C ARG A 234 12.63 -8.03 -20.00
N GLN A 235 12.69 -6.70 -20.02
CA GLN A 235 12.21 -5.89 -18.90
C GLN A 235 10.68 -5.90 -18.83
N VAL A 236 9.99 -5.88 -19.98
CA VAL A 236 8.53 -6.02 -20.04
C VAL A 236 8.08 -7.31 -19.36
N GLU A 237 8.69 -8.45 -19.69
CA GLU A 237 8.38 -9.74 -19.07
C GLU A 237 8.68 -9.72 -17.57
N LYS A 238 9.90 -9.33 -17.17
CA LYS A 238 10.32 -9.33 -15.76
C LYS A 238 9.45 -8.43 -14.88
N LEU A 239 9.27 -7.17 -15.29
CA LEU A 239 8.52 -6.19 -14.51
C LEU A 239 7.01 -6.48 -14.58
N GLY A 240 6.51 -6.91 -15.74
CA GLY A 240 5.12 -7.32 -15.92
C GLY A 240 4.74 -8.49 -15.01
N GLN A 241 5.60 -9.52 -14.90
CA GLN A 241 5.38 -10.62 -13.97
C GLN A 241 5.32 -10.15 -12.51
N ALA A 242 6.26 -9.29 -12.09
CA ALA A 242 6.26 -8.76 -10.72
C ALA A 242 4.99 -7.96 -10.41
N ILE A 243 4.55 -7.13 -11.36
CA ILE A 243 3.29 -6.36 -11.26
C ILE A 243 2.09 -7.29 -11.16
N GLN A 244 2.04 -8.34 -11.99
CA GLN A 244 0.93 -9.29 -11.98
C GLN A 244 0.84 -10.04 -10.64
N GLU A 245 1.98 -10.50 -10.11
CA GLU A 245 2.00 -11.20 -8.82
C GLU A 245 1.57 -10.30 -7.65
N ILE A 246 1.87 -8.99 -7.71
CA ILE A 246 1.33 -8.01 -6.75
C ILE A 246 -0.19 -7.86 -6.94
N ALA A 247 -0.65 -7.72 -8.18
CA ALA A 247 -2.08 -7.60 -8.50
C ALA A 247 -2.88 -8.82 -8.00
N ASP A 248 -2.34 -10.02 -8.18
CA ASP A 248 -2.92 -11.30 -7.76
C ASP A 248 -3.09 -11.42 -6.24
N VAL A 249 -2.41 -10.60 -5.45
CA VAL A 249 -2.60 -10.50 -3.99
C VAL A 249 -3.62 -9.41 -3.63
N LEU A 250 -3.57 -8.26 -4.31
CA LEU A 250 -4.38 -7.10 -3.94
C LEU A 250 -5.84 -7.20 -4.44
N PHE A 251 -6.06 -7.85 -5.58
CA PHE A 251 -7.37 -7.88 -6.25
C PHE A 251 -8.03 -9.27 -6.20
N VAL A 252 -7.88 -9.97 -5.07
CA VAL A 252 -8.57 -11.25 -4.80
C VAL A 252 -9.99 -11.05 -4.29
N PRO A 253 -10.91 -12.02 -4.48
CA PRO A 253 -12.23 -12.00 -3.86
C PRO A 253 -12.18 -11.93 -2.32
N PRO A 254 -13.02 -11.11 -1.67
CA PRO A 254 -13.90 -10.12 -2.28
C PRO A 254 -13.08 -8.93 -2.83
N VAL A 255 -13.24 -8.63 -4.13
CA VAL A 255 -12.39 -7.65 -4.84
C VAL A 255 -12.48 -6.27 -4.21
N ARG A 256 -13.64 -5.90 -3.66
CA ARG A 256 -13.89 -4.59 -3.01
C ARG A 256 -12.89 -4.24 -1.90
N ASP A 257 -12.20 -5.20 -1.30
CA ASP A 257 -11.27 -4.96 -0.21
C ASP A 257 -9.88 -4.51 -0.71
N TYR A 258 -9.69 -4.40 -2.04
CA TYR A 258 -8.44 -3.97 -2.67
C TYR A 258 -7.89 -2.65 -2.10
N ARG A 259 -8.74 -1.70 -1.69
CA ARG A 259 -8.34 -0.41 -1.10
C ARG A 259 -7.58 -0.61 0.21
N ALA A 260 -8.11 -1.46 1.08
CA ALA A 260 -7.47 -1.80 2.36
C ALA A 260 -6.15 -2.55 2.12
N ARG A 261 -6.12 -3.46 1.12
CA ARG A 261 -4.89 -4.19 0.75
C ARG A 261 -3.81 -3.29 0.15
N ILE A 262 -4.18 -2.34 -0.71
CA ILE A 262 -3.26 -1.33 -1.24
C ILE A 262 -2.65 -0.52 -0.09
N LYS A 263 -3.49 -0.04 0.84
CA LYS A 263 -3.01 0.71 2.01
C LYS A 263 -2.09 -0.14 2.89
N ALA A 264 -2.44 -1.40 3.15
CA ALA A 264 -1.60 -2.33 3.91
C ALA A 264 -0.24 -2.58 3.22
N LEU A 265 -0.21 -2.72 1.90
CA LEU A 265 1.06 -2.79 1.17
C LEU A 265 1.84 -1.48 1.29
N LEU A 266 1.20 -0.31 1.17
CA LEU A 266 1.88 0.97 1.36
C LEU A 266 2.47 1.11 2.78
N VAL A 267 1.79 0.61 3.82
CA VAL A 267 2.36 0.51 5.18
C VAL A 267 3.56 -0.42 5.19
N ALA A 268 3.46 -1.60 4.58
CA ALA A 268 4.60 -2.51 4.43
C ALA A 268 5.76 -1.91 3.60
N LEU A 269 5.53 -0.91 2.76
CA LEU A 269 6.58 -0.19 2.03
C LEU A 269 7.06 1.08 2.78
N GLY A 270 6.50 1.38 3.96
CA GLY A 270 6.82 2.58 4.74
C GLY A 270 6.32 3.88 4.10
N ARG A 271 5.31 3.81 3.24
CA ARG A 271 4.71 4.95 2.52
C ARG A 271 3.48 5.51 3.21
N LEU A 272 2.87 4.75 4.12
CA LEU A 272 1.79 5.20 4.98
C LEU A 272 2.07 4.79 6.43
N PRO A 273 1.59 5.57 7.41
CA PRO A 273 1.68 5.20 8.82
C PRO A 273 0.68 4.10 9.20
N ASP A 274 -0.52 4.11 8.60
CA ASP A 274 -1.59 3.18 8.92
C ASP A 274 -2.38 2.77 7.66
N ALA A 275 -3.05 1.62 7.72
CA ALA A 275 -3.86 1.05 6.64
C ALA A 275 -5.38 1.29 6.81
N ALA A 276 -5.76 2.15 7.76
CA ALA A 276 -7.14 2.46 8.10
C ALA A 276 -7.97 2.84 6.88
N VAL A 277 -9.22 2.39 6.89
CA VAL A 277 -10.24 2.69 5.89
C VAL A 277 -11.46 3.26 6.61
N ARG A 278 -12.19 4.14 5.94
CA ARG A 278 -13.40 4.73 6.52
C ARG A 278 -14.53 3.70 6.54
N ALA A 279 -15.20 3.60 7.68
CA ALA A 279 -16.41 2.78 7.79
C ALA A 279 -17.42 3.17 6.69
N PRO A 280 -18.13 2.21 6.07
CA PRO A 280 -18.31 0.82 6.51
C PRO A 280 -17.27 -0.18 5.97
N LEU A 281 -16.19 0.28 5.31
CA LEU A 281 -15.11 -0.61 4.87
C LEU A 281 -14.45 -1.26 6.08
N GLN A 282 -13.88 -2.45 5.87
CA GLN A 282 -13.24 -3.24 6.92
C GLN A 282 -11.73 -3.33 6.70
N PRO A 283 -10.94 -3.47 7.77
CA PRO A 283 -9.52 -3.79 7.66
C PRO A 283 -9.28 -5.09 6.88
N VAL A 284 -8.05 -5.24 6.37
CA VAL A 284 -7.60 -6.49 5.76
C VAL A 284 -7.56 -7.63 6.78
N SER A 285 -7.78 -8.86 6.30
CA SER A 285 -7.59 -10.04 7.12
C SER A 285 -6.12 -10.35 7.36
N ASP A 286 -5.86 -11.21 8.34
CA ASP A 286 -4.51 -11.68 8.66
C ASP A 286 -3.88 -12.43 7.48
N SER A 287 -4.69 -13.23 6.77
CA SER A 287 -4.23 -13.93 5.56
C SER A 287 -3.84 -12.97 4.44
N ASP A 288 -4.58 -11.87 4.27
CA ASP A 288 -4.26 -10.82 3.31
C ASP A 288 -2.93 -10.17 3.67
N LEU A 289 -2.71 -9.84 4.95
CA LEU A 289 -1.45 -9.26 5.42
C LEU A 289 -0.26 -10.17 5.17
N VAL A 290 -0.37 -11.47 5.44
CA VAL A 290 0.70 -12.44 5.13
C VAL A 290 1.03 -12.46 3.65
N ALA A 291 0.00 -12.51 2.79
CA ALA A 291 0.19 -12.51 1.35
C ALA A 291 0.87 -11.22 0.87
N ILE A 292 0.45 -10.07 1.42
CA ILE A 292 1.02 -8.74 1.14
C ILE A 292 2.49 -8.66 1.54
N HIS A 293 2.83 -9.10 2.76
CA HIS A 293 4.23 -9.11 3.21
C HIS A 293 5.08 -10.03 2.34
N ARG A 294 4.60 -11.24 2.05
CA ARG A 294 5.32 -12.21 1.22
C ARG A 294 5.59 -11.67 -0.19
N VAL A 295 4.61 -11.02 -0.82
CA VAL A 295 4.80 -10.48 -2.18
C VAL A 295 5.69 -9.23 -2.17
N ALA A 296 5.59 -8.37 -1.16
CA ALA A 296 6.48 -7.23 -0.98
C ALA A 296 7.94 -7.68 -0.85
N ALA A 297 8.17 -8.76 -0.12
CA ALA A 297 9.50 -9.30 0.12
C ALA A 297 10.11 -9.95 -1.11
N LYS A 298 9.33 -10.81 -1.77
CA LYS A 298 9.70 -11.45 -3.04
C LYS A 298 10.22 -10.42 -4.06
N HIS A 299 9.62 -9.23 -4.06
CA HIS A 299 9.95 -8.14 -4.98
C HIS A 299 10.72 -6.97 -4.33
N GLU A 300 11.28 -7.13 -3.11
CA GLU A 300 11.93 -6.04 -2.38
C GLU A 300 13.02 -5.37 -3.22
N ALA A 301 13.87 -6.15 -3.88
CA ALA A 301 14.95 -5.62 -4.70
C ALA A 301 14.45 -4.72 -5.84
N LEU A 302 13.33 -5.08 -6.47
CA LEU A 302 12.72 -4.27 -7.54
C LEU A 302 12.03 -3.03 -6.96
N LEU A 303 11.26 -3.19 -5.89
CA LEU A 303 10.56 -2.09 -5.23
C LEU A 303 11.54 -1.05 -4.66
N ARG A 304 12.68 -1.49 -4.11
CA ARG A 304 13.76 -0.60 -3.67
C ARG A 304 14.43 0.09 -4.85
N MET A 305 14.74 -0.66 -5.91
CA MET A 305 15.39 -0.13 -7.12
C MET A 305 14.58 0.99 -7.76
N TYR A 306 13.25 0.89 -7.77
CA TYR A 306 12.37 1.88 -8.36
C TYR A 306 11.76 2.87 -7.37
N GLY A 307 12.29 2.92 -6.14
CA GLY A 307 11.93 3.95 -5.17
C GLY A 307 10.54 3.80 -4.55
N ASP A 308 9.97 2.60 -4.55
CA ASP A 308 8.68 2.29 -3.94
C ASP A 308 8.79 2.09 -2.42
N ILE A 309 9.92 1.58 -1.93
CA ILE A 309 10.20 1.45 -0.49
C ILE A 309 10.70 2.79 0.06
N ALA A 310 10.19 3.25 1.20
CA ALA A 310 10.71 4.44 1.86
C ALA A 310 12.16 4.17 2.35
N SER A 311 13.05 5.14 2.13
CA SER A 311 14.46 5.09 2.56
C SER A 311 14.61 4.80 4.05
N ASP A 312 13.61 5.21 4.83
CA ASP A 312 13.62 5.28 6.29
C ASP A 312 12.80 4.15 6.94
N THR A 313 12.46 3.09 6.21
CA THR A 313 11.75 1.92 6.78
C THR A 313 12.49 1.31 7.99
N ALA A 314 13.83 1.37 7.99
CA ALA A 314 14.65 1.05 9.16
C ALA A 314 14.47 2.07 10.31
N THR A 315 14.30 3.36 10.02
CA THR A 315 14.07 4.43 11.00
C THR A 315 12.70 4.32 11.67
N ALA A 316 11.66 3.90 10.94
CA ALA A 316 10.34 3.67 11.52
C ALA A 316 10.38 2.58 12.61
N TRP A 317 11.06 1.46 12.36
CA TRP A 317 11.25 0.42 13.38
C TRP A 317 12.12 0.84 14.56
N ARG A 318 13.06 1.78 14.34
CA ARG A 318 13.81 2.39 15.45
C ARG A 318 12.91 3.17 16.41
N THR A 319 11.72 3.63 16.01
CA THR A 319 10.79 4.28 16.94
C THR A 319 10.19 3.30 17.95
N MET A 320 10.10 2.00 17.60
CA MET A 320 9.67 0.94 18.51
C MET A 320 10.80 0.43 19.40
N LEU A 321 12.05 0.84 19.14
CA LEU A 321 13.23 0.39 19.87
C LEU A 321 13.07 0.59 21.39
N PRO A 322 12.61 1.74 21.92
CA PRO A 322 12.47 1.89 23.37
C PRO A 322 11.47 0.92 23.98
N LEU A 323 10.35 0.66 23.31
CA LEU A 323 9.34 -0.30 23.76
C LEU A 323 9.90 -1.73 23.75
N ILE A 324 10.58 -2.11 22.66
CA ILE A 324 11.22 -3.43 22.56
C ILE A 324 12.30 -3.57 23.62
N GLU A 325 13.16 -2.56 23.81
CA GLU A 325 14.20 -2.53 24.85
C GLU A 325 13.60 -2.77 26.24
N ALA A 326 12.54 -2.04 26.60
CA ALA A 326 11.87 -2.20 27.88
C ALA A 326 11.32 -3.63 28.06
N VAL A 327 10.70 -4.19 27.02
CA VAL A 327 10.14 -5.54 27.05
C VAL A 327 11.22 -6.61 27.18
N VAL A 328 12.28 -6.55 26.36
CA VAL A 328 13.34 -7.57 26.39
C VAL A 328 14.15 -7.50 27.68
N ALA A 329 14.31 -6.33 28.29
CA ALA A 329 14.93 -6.16 29.60
C ALA A 329 14.14 -6.80 30.75
N ARG A 330 12.83 -7.05 30.57
CA ARG A 330 12.03 -7.81 31.52
C ARG A 330 12.01 -9.31 31.23
N ILE A 331 12.14 -9.71 29.96
CA ILE A 331 12.23 -11.14 29.58
C ILE A 331 13.58 -11.75 29.97
N PHE A 332 14.65 -10.98 29.85
CA PHE A 332 16.00 -11.35 30.29
C PHE A 332 16.56 -10.23 31.18
N PRO A 333 16.16 -10.18 32.47
CA PRO A 333 16.65 -9.17 33.39
C PRO A 333 18.14 -9.42 33.71
N ALA A 334 18.93 -8.35 33.75
CA ALA A 334 20.33 -8.40 34.15
C ALA A 334 20.49 -7.93 35.60
N ASP A 335 21.34 -8.63 36.35
CA ASP A 335 21.74 -8.20 37.67
C ASP A 335 22.68 -6.97 37.60
N PRO A 336 22.73 -6.13 38.65
CA PRO A 336 23.60 -4.96 38.67
C PRO A 336 25.07 -5.33 38.39
N GLY A 337 25.62 -4.82 37.29
CA GLY A 337 27.01 -5.05 36.88
C GLY A 337 27.22 -6.21 35.91
N GLU A 338 26.15 -6.92 35.52
CA GLU A 338 26.18 -7.93 34.46
C GLU A 338 25.77 -7.36 33.09
N LEU A 339 26.01 -8.13 32.02
CA LEU A 339 25.65 -7.74 30.66
C LEU A 339 24.13 -7.76 30.50
N SER A 340 23.58 -6.62 30.07
CA SER A 340 22.17 -6.46 29.78
C SER A 340 21.82 -6.80 28.33
N THR A 341 20.53 -7.01 28.06
CA THR A 341 19.99 -7.13 26.69
C THR A 341 20.30 -5.90 25.83
N GLN A 342 20.48 -4.73 26.44
CA GLN A 342 20.90 -3.51 25.77
C GLN A 342 22.37 -3.58 25.32
N ASP A 343 23.27 -4.05 26.20
CA ASP A 343 24.69 -4.23 25.86
C ASP A 343 24.86 -5.23 24.70
N LEU A 344 24.02 -6.27 24.70
CA LEU A 344 24.00 -7.35 23.72
C LEU A 344 23.32 -6.96 22.40
N GLY A 345 22.61 -5.83 22.32
CA GLY A 345 21.92 -5.40 21.10
C GLY A 345 20.69 -6.25 20.74
N VAL A 346 20.04 -6.88 21.73
CA VAL A 346 18.89 -7.78 21.48
C VAL A 346 17.71 -7.03 20.82
N ALA A 347 17.45 -5.81 21.26
CA ALA A 347 16.40 -4.99 20.67
C ALA A 347 16.72 -4.57 19.23
N ASP A 348 18.00 -4.31 18.92
CA ASP A 348 18.45 -4.02 17.56
C ASP A 348 18.23 -5.22 16.62
N TYR A 349 18.50 -6.45 17.08
CA TYR A 349 18.18 -7.68 16.35
C TYR A 349 16.69 -7.76 16.00
N ILE A 350 15.82 -7.57 17.00
CA ILE A 350 14.37 -7.65 16.83
C ILE A 350 13.85 -6.55 15.90
N CYS A 351 14.33 -5.30 16.06
CA CYS A 351 14.03 -4.22 15.12
C CYS A 351 14.53 -4.56 13.70
N GLY A 352 15.66 -5.24 13.58
CA GLY A 352 16.19 -5.79 12.33
C GLY A 352 15.22 -6.77 11.66
N LEU A 353 14.67 -7.72 12.42
CA LEU A 353 13.64 -8.65 11.95
C LEU A 353 12.40 -7.90 11.43
N GLY A 354 11.94 -6.89 12.16
CA GLY A 354 10.81 -6.05 11.74
C GLY A 354 11.11 -5.22 10.49
N SER A 355 12.36 -4.81 10.30
CA SER A 355 12.80 -4.05 9.12
C SER A 355 12.90 -4.90 7.85
N CYS A 356 13.07 -6.22 7.99
CA CYS A 356 13.12 -7.16 6.87
C CYS A 356 11.73 -7.39 6.27
N LEU A 357 11.59 -7.30 4.94
CA LEU A 357 10.33 -7.63 4.27
C LEU A 357 10.11 -9.15 4.15
N ASP A 358 11.20 -9.95 4.10
CA ASP A 358 11.18 -11.41 3.85
C ASP A 358 10.53 -12.25 4.95
N THR A 359 10.18 -11.62 6.07
CA THR A 359 9.59 -12.31 7.21
C THR A 359 8.30 -11.66 7.66
N PRO A 360 7.29 -12.45 8.09
CA PRO A 360 6.06 -11.90 8.67
C PRO A 360 6.30 -11.17 10.01
N TRP A 361 7.56 -11.14 10.50
CA TRP A 361 7.96 -10.52 11.75
C TRP A 361 7.51 -9.08 11.88
N ARG A 362 7.50 -8.30 10.80
CA ARG A 362 6.98 -6.94 10.86
C ARG A 362 5.56 -6.89 11.41
N GLU A 363 4.66 -7.69 10.85
CA GLU A 363 3.25 -7.68 11.25
C GLU A 363 3.04 -8.40 12.58
N ILE A 364 3.76 -9.50 12.81
CA ILE A 364 3.75 -10.23 14.08
C ILE A 364 4.12 -9.30 15.24
N TYR A 365 5.21 -8.54 15.11
CA TYR A 365 5.62 -7.58 16.13
C TYR A 365 4.71 -6.37 16.21
N ARG A 366 4.20 -5.84 15.10
CA ARG A 366 3.25 -4.72 15.13
C ARG A 366 2.00 -5.09 15.96
N ARG A 367 1.39 -6.24 15.67
CA ARG A 367 0.22 -6.73 16.40
C ARG A 367 0.53 -7.13 17.83
N GLY A 368 1.66 -7.79 18.03
CA GLY A 368 2.11 -8.21 19.35
C GLY A 368 2.35 -7.02 20.29
N LEU A 369 3.06 -6.00 19.82
CA LEU A 369 3.32 -4.78 20.57
C LEU A 369 2.04 -3.95 20.78
N GLN A 370 1.13 -3.90 19.80
CA GLN A 370 -0.19 -3.27 19.98
C GLN A 370 -0.99 -3.98 21.07
N ALA A 371 -1.09 -5.32 21.04
CA ALA A 371 -1.81 -6.09 22.04
C ALA A 371 -1.17 -5.98 23.44
N LEU A 372 0.16 -5.81 23.50
CA LEU A 372 0.86 -5.50 24.74
C LEU A 372 0.42 -4.14 25.29
N GLU A 373 0.36 -3.11 24.44
CA GLU A 373 -0.08 -1.78 24.86
C GLU A 373 -1.57 -1.74 25.26
N GLU A 374 -2.43 -2.45 24.54
CA GLU A 374 -3.83 -2.63 24.94
C GLU A 374 -3.94 -3.33 26.30
N THR A 375 -3.07 -4.31 26.57
CA THR A 375 -2.99 -4.99 27.87
C THR A 375 -2.50 -4.05 28.96
N SER A 376 -1.46 -3.27 28.70
CA SER A 376 -0.95 -2.24 29.62
C SER A 376 -2.03 -1.22 29.95
N GLN A 377 -2.73 -0.71 28.94
CA GLN A 377 -3.81 0.26 29.11
C GLN A 377 -4.98 -0.33 29.90
N ARG A 378 -5.34 -1.59 29.67
CA ARG A 378 -6.42 -2.29 30.39
C ARG A 378 -6.10 -2.53 31.86
N LEU A 379 -4.85 -2.89 32.18
CA LEU A 379 -4.45 -3.23 33.55
C LEU A 379 -4.00 -2.01 34.36
N MET A 380 -3.34 -1.04 33.73
CA MET A 380 -2.63 0.05 34.41
C MET A 380 -3.05 1.46 33.96
N ALA A 381 -3.94 1.58 32.96
CA ALA A 381 -4.39 2.85 32.35
C ALA A 381 -3.25 3.77 31.85
N ARG A 382 -2.08 3.18 31.58
CA ARG A 382 -0.86 3.84 31.11
C ARG A 382 -0.19 2.96 30.05
N SER A 383 0.60 3.58 29.17
CA SER A 383 1.45 2.86 28.24
C SER A 383 2.53 2.05 28.97
N PHE A 384 2.98 0.96 28.37
CA PHE A 384 3.95 0.05 28.96
C PHE A 384 5.26 0.75 29.33
N LEU A 385 5.69 1.71 28.51
CA LEU A 385 6.88 2.53 28.75
C LEU A 385 6.76 3.49 29.95
N ALA A 386 5.55 3.80 30.39
CA ALA A 386 5.30 4.71 31.52
C ALA A 386 5.14 3.96 32.86
N LEU A 387 5.33 2.64 32.87
CA LEU A 387 5.22 1.77 34.04
C LEU A 387 6.56 1.59 34.76
N THR A 388 6.51 1.29 36.07
CA THR A 388 7.72 0.82 36.79
C THR A 388 8.08 -0.60 36.36
N SER A 389 9.30 -1.07 36.68
CA SER A 389 9.72 -2.43 36.32
C SER A 389 8.83 -3.52 36.94
N GLU A 390 8.33 -3.32 38.16
CA GLU A 390 7.39 -4.24 38.80
C GLU A 390 6.02 -4.24 38.11
N GLU A 391 5.54 -3.06 37.70
CA GLU A 391 4.29 -2.93 36.95
C GLU A 391 4.42 -3.57 35.56
N GLN A 392 5.56 -3.41 34.90
CA GLN A 392 5.88 -4.07 33.63
C GLN A 392 5.88 -5.60 33.76
N ASP A 393 6.44 -6.14 34.85
CA ASP A 393 6.42 -7.59 35.12
C ASP A 393 4.98 -8.11 35.26
N ILE A 394 4.11 -7.40 35.97
CA ILE A 394 2.70 -7.77 36.13
C ILE A 394 2.00 -7.80 34.77
N VAL A 395 2.23 -6.78 33.94
CA VAL A 395 1.66 -6.72 32.60
C VAL A 395 2.18 -7.87 31.73
N LEU A 396 3.48 -8.15 31.73
CA LEU A 396 4.07 -9.23 30.94
C LEU A 396 3.64 -10.63 31.40
N GLN A 397 3.49 -10.87 32.71
CA GLN A 397 2.96 -12.13 33.23
C GLN A 397 1.51 -12.35 32.78
N HIS A 398 0.68 -11.30 32.78
CA HIS A 398 -0.66 -11.40 32.21
C HIS A 398 -0.62 -11.60 30.69
N PHE A 399 0.29 -10.92 30.02
CA PHE A 399 0.45 -10.98 28.57
C PHE A 399 0.99 -12.32 28.09
N GLU A 400 1.82 -13.03 28.85
CA GLU A 400 2.28 -14.38 28.53
C GLU A 400 1.12 -15.33 28.25
N VAL A 401 0.03 -15.20 29.02
CA VAL A 401 -1.17 -16.05 28.90
C VAL A 401 -2.18 -15.48 27.90
N THR A 402 -2.20 -14.16 27.71
CA THR A 402 -3.21 -13.47 26.88
C THR A 402 -2.71 -13.01 25.52
N ALA A 403 -1.42 -13.22 25.24
CA ALA A 403 -0.81 -12.83 23.98
C ALA A 403 -1.54 -13.48 22.80
N PRO A 404 -1.79 -12.72 21.73
CA PRO A 404 -2.51 -13.24 20.58
C PRO A 404 -1.75 -14.40 19.93
N GLU A 405 -2.52 -15.38 19.43
CA GLU A 405 -2.00 -16.43 18.56
C GLU A 405 -1.67 -15.85 17.18
N MET A 406 -0.49 -16.18 16.65
CA MET A 406 -0.02 -15.70 15.35
C MET A 406 -0.40 -16.66 14.20
N THR A 407 -1.21 -17.68 14.49
CA THR A 407 -1.61 -18.72 13.54
C THR A 407 -2.25 -18.14 12.27
N ALA A 408 -3.00 -17.05 12.43
CA ALA A 408 -3.63 -16.34 11.33
C ALA A 408 -2.61 -15.61 10.43
N LEU A 409 -1.41 -15.33 10.93
CA LEU A 409 -0.26 -14.85 10.17
C LEU A 409 0.63 -15.99 9.62
N GLY A 410 0.16 -17.24 9.66
CA GLY A 410 0.90 -18.41 9.19
C GLY A 410 2.06 -18.82 10.09
N ALA A 411 2.13 -18.27 11.31
CA ALA A 411 3.16 -18.54 12.30
C ALA A 411 2.53 -19.31 13.48
N PRO A 412 2.85 -20.60 13.70
CA PRO A 412 2.23 -21.37 14.78
C PRO A 412 2.66 -20.86 16.16
N GLY A 413 1.72 -20.56 17.05
CA GLY A 413 1.98 -20.17 18.44
C GLY A 413 1.74 -18.69 18.76
N SER A 414 1.82 -18.35 20.04
CA SER A 414 1.55 -17.00 20.55
C SER A 414 2.68 -16.02 20.23
N PHE A 415 2.35 -14.74 20.10
CA PHE A 415 3.37 -13.68 19.95
C PHE A 415 4.40 -13.70 21.08
N PHE A 416 3.98 -13.97 22.31
CA PHE A 416 4.91 -14.04 23.45
C PHE A 416 5.96 -15.14 23.27
N SER A 417 5.57 -16.29 22.69
CA SER A 417 6.50 -17.38 22.39
C SER A 417 7.57 -16.96 21.37
N TYR A 418 7.18 -16.23 20.33
CA TYR A 418 8.11 -15.67 19.34
C TYR A 418 9.01 -14.60 19.93
N LEU A 419 8.46 -13.72 20.76
CA LEU A 419 9.22 -12.69 21.44
C LEU A 419 10.33 -13.30 22.30
N VAL A 420 10.02 -14.33 23.10
CA VAL A 420 11.03 -15.07 23.88
C VAL A 420 12.05 -15.77 22.99
N ALA A 421 11.62 -16.39 21.89
CA ALA A 421 12.52 -17.04 20.93
C ALA A 421 13.51 -16.04 20.34
N HIS A 422 13.03 -14.88 19.88
CA HIS A 422 13.89 -13.86 19.30
C HIS A 422 14.75 -13.11 20.33
N VAL A 423 14.34 -13.04 21.59
CA VAL A 423 15.25 -12.62 22.67
C VAL A 423 16.44 -13.57 22.74
N ARG A 424 16.20 -14.89 22.73
CA ARG A 424 17.28 -15.89 22.73
C ARG A 424 18.15 -15.81 21.48
N GLU A 425 17.54 -15.65 20.31
CA GLU A 425 18.31 -15.46 19.06
C GLU A 425 19.11 -14.16 19.10
N GLY A 426 18.51 -13.05 19.53
CA GLY A 426 19.21 -11.78 19.68
C GLY A 426 20.33 -11.83 20.72
N LEU A 427 20.26 -12.73 21.70
CA LEU A 427 21.34 -12.97 22.67
C LEU A 427 22.47 -13.82 22.09
N PHE A 428 22.16 -14.85 21.29
CA PHE A 428 23.11 -15.94 21.01
C PHE A 428 23.34 -16.26 19.52
N SER A 429 22.63 -15.64 18.58
CA SER A 429 22.87 -15.79 17.15
C SER A 429 24.13 -15.04 16.70
N ASP A 430 24.52 -15.21 15.44
CA ASP A 430 25.69 -14.53 14.87
C ASP A 430 25.54 -12.99 14.98
N PRO A 431 26.58 -12.26 15.46
CA PRO A 431 26.54 -10.81 15.59
C PRO A 431 26.20 -10.05 14.29
N HIS A 432 26.40 -10.67 13.12
CA HIS A 432 26.04 -10.11 11.83
C HIS A 432 24.54 -9.78 11.70
N TYR A 433 23.67 -10.45 12.47
CA TYR A 433 22.23 -10.19 12.46
C TYR A 433 21.79 -9.03 13.36
N GLY A 434 22.72 -8.37 14.07
CA GLY A 434 22.47 -7.15 14.85
C GLY A 434 22.37 -7.35 16.36
N GLY A 435 22.13 -8.59 16.82
CA GLY A 435 22.19 -8.99 18.22
C GLY A 435 23.57 -9.52 18.60
N ASN A 436 23.71 -10.09 19.80
CA ASN A 436 24.94 -10.71 20.31
C ASN A 436 26.18 -9.85 20.04
N ARG A 437 26.09 -8.54 20.30
CA ARG A 437 27.11 -7.56 19.92
C ARG A 437 28.49 -8.03 20.37
N GLU A 438 29.46 -8.02 19.45
CA GLU A 438 30.84 -8.48 19.69
C GLU A 438 30.98 -9.93 20.22
N GLY A 439 29.95 -10.76 20.05
CA GLY A 439 29.90 -12.11 20.60
C GLY A 439 29.76 -12.16 22.13
N LEU A 440 29.28 -11.09 22.77
CA LEU A 440 29.15 -10.99 24.23
C LEU A 440 28.23 -12.06 24.82
N GLY A 441 27.17 -12.45 24.12
CA GLY A 441 26.26 -13.51 24.55
C GLY A 441 26.90 -14.89 24.51
N TRP A 442 27.83 -15.12 23.58
CA TRP A 442 28.66 -16.34 23.60
C TRP A 442 29.58 -16.37 24.83
N LYS A 443 30.11 -15.22 25.25
CA LYS A 443 30.92 -15.13 26.49
C LYS A 443 30.09 -15.44 27.73
N LEU A 444 28.82 -15.03 27.80
CA LEU A 444 27.90 -15.41 28.89
C LEU A 444 27.75 -16.94 29.02
N LEU A 445 27.78 -17.66 27.89
CA LEU A 445 27.69 -19.12 27.87
C LEU A 445 29.05 -19.84 28.05
N GLY A 446 30.15 -19.09 28.21
CA GLY A 446 31.50 -19.66 28.18
C GLY A 446 31.89 -20.27 26.82
N TYR A 447 31.23 -19.85 25.73
CA TYR A 447 31.49 -20.33 24.39
C TYR A 447 32.62 -19.52 23.74
N PRO A 448 33.71 -20.16 23.24
CA PRO A 448 34.82 -19.43 22.67
C PRO A 448 34.41 -18.86 21.31
N ASN A 449 34.68 -17.56 21.11
CA ASN A 449 34.26 -16.80 19.93
C ASN A 449 34.69 -17.54 18.64
N PRO A 450 33.76 -18.03 17.80
CA PRO A 450 34.13 -18.81 16.63
C PRO A 450 34.83 -17.89 15.61
N VAL A 451 36.00 -18.31 15.13
CA VAL A 451 36.81 -17.52 14.19
C VAL A 451 36.42 -17.92 12.77
N ARG A 452 35.95 -16.95 11.97
CA ARG A 452 35.59 -17.18 10.56
C ARG A 452 36.87 -17.27 9.71
N GLY A 453 37.25 -18.48 9.31
CA GLY A 453 38.33 -18.73 8.34
C GLY A 453 37.82 -18.86 6.90
N LEU A 454 38.74 -18.92 5.94
CA LEU A 454 38.46 -19.07 4.49
C LEU A 454 37.68 -20.35 4.11
N VAL A 455 37.51 -21.30 5.03
CA VAL A 455 36.89 -22.62 4.77
C VAL A 455 35.76 -22.96 5.78
N GLY A 456 35.25 -21.97 6.52
CA GLY A 456 34.21 -22.16 7.53
C GLY A 456 34.72 -22.00 8.98
N TRP A 457 33.87 -22.34 9.94
CA TRP A 457 34.11 -22.15 11.38
C TRP A 457 35.14 -23.15 11.93
N GLN A 458 36.13 -22.65 12.67
CA GLN A 458 37.02 -23.48 13.50
C GLN A 458 36.71 -23.24 14.98
N ASN A 459 36.53 -24.32 15.74
CA ASN A 459 36.40 -24.25 17.20
C ASN A 459 37.75 -23.82 17.79
N ALA A 460 37.78 -22.73 18.54
CA ALA A 460 38.91 -22.43 19.40
C ALA A 460 38.99 -23.47 20.53
N GLN A 461 40.20 -23.94 20.84
CA GLN A 461 40.43 -25.04 21.78
C GLN A 461 40.05 -24.65 23.21
N TRP A 462 39.45 -25.60 23.92
CA TRP A 462 39.02 -25.47 25.32
C TRP A 462 40.23 -25.56 26.25
N GLU A 463 40.50 -24.51 27.03
CA GLU A 463 41.23 -24.66 28.29
C GLU A 463 40.20 -24.68 29.42
N THR A 464 39.89 -25.88 29.92
CA THR A 464 38.99 -26.06 31.05
C THR A 464 39.71 -25.75 32.35
N GLU A 465 39.57 -24.52 32.85
CA GLU A 465 39.64 -24.25 34.28
C GLU A 465 38.27 -23.81 34.78
N GLY A 466 37.79 -24.55 35.78
CA GLY A 466 36.38 -24.70 36.07
C GLY A 466 35.73 -23.54 36.81
N LYS A 467 34.40 -23.50 36.65
CA LYS A 467 33.43 -23.50 37.74
C LYS A 467 32.04 -23.70 37.15
N THR A 468 31.50 -24.89 37.39
CA THR A 468 30.08 -25.20 37.34
C THR A 468 29.41 -24.57 38.57
N GLN A 469 28.50 -23.62 38.36
CA GLN A 469 27.14 -23.62 38.91
C GLN A 469 26.33 -22.50 38.27
#